data_AF-Q6AI89-F1
#
_entry.id   AF-Q6AI89-F1
#
_cell.length_a   1.000
_cell.length_b   1.000
_cell.length_c   1.000
_cell.angle_alpha   90.00
_cell.angle_beta   90.00
_cell.angle_gamma   90.00
#
_symmetry.space_group_name_H-M   'P 1'
#
loop_
_entity.id
_entity.type
_entity.pdbx_description
1 polymer ?
#
loop_
_entity_poly.entity_id
_entity_poly.type
_entity_poly.pdbx_seq_one_letter_code
_entity_poly.pdbx_strand_id
1 'polypeptide(L)'
;MFDMGTAWLIQNRVLLPGATILQRLIIEIRERVSNQLWKRLAFLPTQEQKRALEELLVVPQDQRNSQFDRFRKGPFNISGPSFVETVERYSNLRAYGLQNLDFSSIPAARFKSIARQAGILSQWQISRMSDEKRIGILVAFVKAFEIIALDDALDVLDLLITDIAGKARCYLARKSVCAP
;
A
#
# COMPACT_ATOMS: atom_id res chain seq x y z
N MET A 1 -1.80 -0.97 -25.89
CA MET A 1 -3.24 -0.66 -26.11
C MET A 1 -3.50 -0.20 -27.52
N PHE A 2 -2.70 0.71 -28.09
CA PHE A 2 -2.87 1.14 -29.48
C PHE A 2 -2.77 -0.03 -30.46
N ASP A 3 -1.68 -0.81 -30.43
CA ASP A 3 -1.47 -1.95 -31.34
C ASP A 3 -2.50 -3.08 -31.12
N MET A 4 -2.93 -3.28 -29.88
CA MET A 4 -4.02 -4.22 -29.57
C MET A 4 -5.36 -3.72 -30.13
N GLY A 5 -5.61 -2.42 -30.09
CA GLY A 5 -6.80 -1.79 -30.65
C GLY A 5 -6.82 -1.88 -32.17
N THR A 6 -5.69 -1.59 -32.84
CA THR A 6 -5.58 -1.75 -34.30
C THR A 6 -5.71 -3.21 -34.72
N ALA A 7 -5.05 -4.14 -34.02
CA ALA A 7 -5.17 -5.57 -34.29
C ALA A 7 -6.62 -6.06 -34.13
N TRP A 8 -7.33 -5.63 -33.07
CA TRP A 8 -8.73 -5.96 -32.87
C TRP A 8 -9.63 -5.40 -33.99
N LEU A 9 -9.42 -4.14 -34.42
CA LEU A 9 -10.19 -3.54 -35.53
C LEU A 9 -9.98 -4.29 -36.85
N ILE A 10 -8.74 -4.66 -37.15
CA ILE A 10 -8.40 -5.46 -38.34
C ILE A 10 -9.08 -6.84 -38.26
N GLN A 11 -8.99 -7.51 -37.12
CA GLN A 11 -9.60 -8.82 -36.90
C GLN A 11 -11.13 -8.79 -37.05
N ASN A 12 -11.77 -7.69 -36.64
CA ASN A 12 -13.21 -7.49 -36.75
C ASN A 12 -13.66 -6.81 -38.05
N ARG A 13 -12.75 -6.66 -39.04
CA ARG A 13 -13.01 -6.04 -40.36
C ARG A 13 -13.60 -4.62 -40.27
N VAL A 14 -13.21 -3.86 -39.26
CA VAL A 14 -13.61 -2.46 -39.08
C VAL A 14 -12.61 -1.56 -39.83
N LEU A 15 -13.10 -0.57 -40.59
CA LEU A 15 -12.25 0.43 -41.24
C LEU A 15 -11.42 1.18 -40.19
N LEU A 16 -10.10 1.20 -40.37
CA LEU A 16 -9.19 1.83 -39.42
C LEU A 16 -9.42 3.34 -39.39
N PRO A 17 -9.82 3.92 -38.25
CA PRO A 17 -9.90 5.36 -38.11
C PRO A 17 -8.48 5.95 -38.15
N GLY A 18 -8.36 7.24 -38.48
CA GLY A 18 -7.07 7.94 -38.42
C GLY A 18 -6.41 7.78 -37.04
N ALA A 19 -5.08 7.65 -37.01
CA ALA A 19 -4.33 7.32 -35.79
C ALA A 19 -4.66 8.25 -34.60
N THR A 20 -4.84 9.54 -34.86
CA THR A 20 -5.23 10.54 -33.85
C THR A 20 -6.61 10.26 -33.24
N ILE A 21 -7.57 9.80 -34.04
CA ILE A 21 -8.92 9.46 -33.57
C ILE A 21 -8.86 8.23 -32.67
N LEU A 22 -8.12 7.20 -33.09
CA LEU A 22 -7.93 5.99 -32.28
C LEU A 22 -7.24 6.31 -30.94
N GLN A 23 -6.20 7.14 -30.98
CA GLN A 23 -5.50 7.59 -29.78
C GLN A 23 -6.45 8.35 -28.83
N ARG A 24 -7.25 9.28 -29.35
CA ARG A 24 -8.23 10.03 -28.54
C ARG A 24 -9.24 9.09 -27.88
N LEU A 25 -9.78 8.13 -28.63
CA LEU A 25 -10.73 7.14 -28.11
C LEU A 25 -10.10 6.29 -27.00
N ILE A 26 -8.86 5.84 -27.17
CA ILE A 26 -8.14 5.07 -26.14
C ILE A 26 -7.94 5.89 -24.87
N ILE A 27 -7.58 7.17 -24.99
CA ILE A 27 -7.42 8.07 -23.84
C ILE A 27 -8.75 8.24 -23.11
N GLU A 28 -9.84 8.55 -23.83
CA GLU A 28 -11.18 8.72 -23.27
C GLU A 28 -11.65 7.47 -22.52
N ILE A 29 -11.48 6.28 -23.12
CA ILE A 29 -11.84 5.01 -22.48
C ILE A 29 -11.00 4.78 -21.22
N ARG A 30 -9.68 5.01 -21.30
CA ARG A 30 -8.78 4.83 -20.17
C ARG A 30 -9.17 5.74 -19.00
N GLU A 31 -9.48 7.00 -19.27
CA GLU A 31 -9.94 7.96 -18.26
C GLU A 31 -11.27 7.52 -17.65
N ARG A 32 -12.24 7.13 -18.47
CA ARG A 32 -13.54 6.64 -17.99
C ARG A 32 -13.40 5.43 -17.07
N VAL A 33 -12.64 4.42 -17.48
CA VAL A 33 -12.39 3.20 -16.69
C VAL A 33 -11.63 3.54 -15.42
N SER A 34 -10.64 4.44 -15.49
CA SER A 34 -9.90 4.91 -14.31
C SER A 34 -10.83 5.60 -13.31
N ASN A 35 -11.71 6.50 -13.77
CA ASN A 35 -12.65 7.20 -12.91
C ASN A 35 -13.66 6.25 -12.27
N GLN A 36 -14.16 5.25 -13.02
CA GLN A 36 -15.01 4.20 -12.45
C GLN A 36 -14.30 3.40 -11.35
N LEU A 37 -13.01 3.10 -11.53
CA LEU A 37 -12.22 2.42 -10.52
C LEU A 37 -12.06 3.26 -9.24
N TRP A 38 -11.77 4.56 -9.38
CA TRP A 38 -11.67 5.47 -8.22
C TRP A 38 -12.99 5.58 -7.48
N LYS A 39 -14.11 5.70 -8.20
CA LYS A 39 -15.46 5.70 -7.60
C LYS A 39 -15.72 4.43 -6.80
N ARG A 40 -15.41 3.26 -7.36
CA ARG A 40 -15.57 1.98 -6.66
C ARG A 40 -14.75 1.94 -5.38
N LEU A 41 -13.45 2.26 -5.46
CA LEU A 41 -12.56 2.29 -4.30
C LEU A 41 -13.05 3.28 -3.22
N ALA A 42 -13.48 4.47 -3.62
CA ALA A 42 -13.98 5.49 -2.71
C ALA A 42 -15.34 5.15 -2.10
N PHE A 43 -16.09 4.23 -2.70
CA PHE A 43 -17.38 3.80 -2.18
C PHE A 43 -17.27 2.67 -1.14
N LEU A 44 -16.17 1.90 -1.14
CA LEU A 44 -15.97 0.80 -0.20
C LEU A 44 -16.00 1.22 1.29
N PRO A 45 -15.22 2.22 1.74
CA PRO A 45 -15.16 2.57 3.16
C PRO A 45 -16.41 3.32 3.63
N THR A 46 -16.76 3.14 4.90
CA THR A 46 -17.80 3.94 5.57
C THR A 46 -17.40 5.40 5.69
N GLN A 47 -18.35 6.29 6.00
CA GLN A 47 -18.04 7.71 6.18
C GLN A 47 -17.09 7.97 7.35
N GLU A 48 -17.19 7.19 8.42
CA GLU A 48 -16.27 7.25 9.56
C GLU A 48 -14.86 6.83 9.15
N GLN A 49 -14.73 5.73 8.40
CA GLN A 49 -13.45 5.28 7.85
C GLN A 49 -12.85 6.32 6.90
N LYS A 50 -13.66 6.99 6.07
CA LYS A 50 -13.19 8.07 5.19
C LYS A 50 -12.57 9.22 5.98
N ARG A 51 -13.23 9.68 7.05
CA ARG A 51 -12.70 10.74 7.92
C ARG A 51 -11.37 10.32 8.55
N ALA A 52 -11.32 9.12 9.13
CA ALA A 52 -10.08 8.59 9.72
C ALA A 52 -8.95 8.47 8.67
N LEU A 53 -9.27 8.05 7.45
CA LEU A 53 -8.30 7.99 6.36
C LEU A 53 -7.80 9.38 5.95
N GLU A 54 -8.66 10.40 5.93
CA GLU A 54 -8.25 11.76 5.61
C GLU A 54 -7.38 12.39 6.70
N GLU A 55 -7.61 12.04 7.96
CA GLU A 55 -6.76 12.43 9.09
C GLU A 55 -5.31 11.96 8.95
N LEU A 56 -5.05 10.89 8.18
CA LEU A 56 -3.68 10.43 7.87
C LEU A 56 -2.84 11.51 7.19
N LEU A 57 -3.46 12.39 6.41
CA LEU A 57 -2.79 13.43 5.64
C LEU A 57 -2.53 14.70 6.45
N VAL A 58 -3.17 14.84 7.62
CA VAL A 58 -2.99 16.00 8.49
C VAL A 58 -1.60 15.93 9.13
N VAL A 59 -0.90 17.05 9.10
CA VAL A 59 0.37 17.23 9.81
C VAL A 59 0.05 17.94 11.13
N PRO A 60 0.22 17.28 12.29
CA PRO A 60 0.05 17.93 13.59
C PRO A 60 1.01 19.12 13.74
N GLN A 61 0.61 20.19 14.46
CA GLN A 61 1.42 21.40 14.62
C GLN A 61 2.82 21.14 15.21
N ASP A 62 2.94 20.13 16.07
CA ASP A 62 4.20 19.76 16.73
C ASP A 62 5.04 18.74 15.94
N GLN A 63 4.59 18.31 14.76
CA GLN A 63 5.24 17.27 13.98
C GLN A 63 5.60 17.77 12.58
N ARG A 64 6.76 17.32 12.06
CA ARG A 64 7.19 17.62 10.69
C ARG A 64 6.54 16.72 9.63
N ASN A 65 6.02 15.57 10.06
CA ASN A 65 5.58 14.49 9.19
C ASN A 65 4.14 14.09 9.54
N SER A 66 3.37 13.74 8.52
CA SER A 66 2.01 13.21 8.69
C SER A 66 2.05 11.77 9.21
N GLN A 67 0.92 11.27 9.73
CA GLN A 67 0.80 9.85 10.08
C GLN A 67 1.01 8.94 8.86
N PHE A 68 0.55 9.37 7.68
CA PHE A 68 0.84 8.73 6.41
C PHE A 68 2.35 8.52 6.18
N ASP A 69 3.16 9.55 6.40
CA ASP A 69 4.62 9.47 6.23
C ASP A 69 5.28 8.55 7.27
N ARG A 70 4.70 8.45 8.49
CA ARG A 70 5.19 7.56 9.54
C ARG A 70 4.89 6.10 9.19
N PHE A 71 3.68 5.79 8.75
CA PHE A 71 3.30 4.43 8.34
C PHE A 71 4.07 3.92 7.13
N ARG A 72 4.65 4.81 6.33
CA ARG A 72 5.48 4.43 5.19
C ARG A 72 6.87 3.91 5.59
N LYS A 73 7.38 4.28 6.76
CA LYS A 73 8.73 3.90 7.20
C LYS A 73 8.72 2.49 7.80
N GLY A 74 9.54 1.62 7.23
CA GLY A 74 9.82 0.29 7.77
C GLY A 74 10.72 0.33 9.01
N PRO A 75 10.86 -0.80 9.72
CA PRO A 75 11.83 -0.94 10.81
C PRO A 75 13.25 -0.73 10.29
N PHE A 76 14.12 -0.16 11.12
CA PHE A 76 15.51 0.19 10.76
C PHE A 76 16.57 -0.58 11.57
N ASN A 77 16.17 -1.31 12.60
CA ASN A 77 17.05 -2.12 13.44
C ASN A 77 16.34 -3.37 13.96
N ILE A 78 17.13 -4.39 14.31
CA ILE A 78 16.63 -5.64 14.89
C ILE A 78 16.86 -5.56 16.40
N SER A 79 15.81 -5.24 17.15
CA SER A 79 15.85 -5.15 18.61
C SER A 79 14.46 -5.42 19.20
N GLY A 80 14.39 -5.83 20.48
CA GLY A 80 13.11 -6.01 21.18
C GLY A 80 12.18 -4.79 21.09
N PRO A 81 12.67 -3.56 21.36
CA PRO A 81 11.87 -2.35 21.18
C PRO A 81 11.39 -2.13 19.74
N SER A 82 12.24 -2.40 18.73
CA SER A 82 11.88 -2.28 17.31
C SER A 82 10.77 -3.26 16.90
N PHE A 83 10.79 -4.48 17.47
CA PHE A 83 9.70 -5.44 17.28
C PHE A 83 8.37 -4.89 17.82
N VAL A 84 8.38 -4.31 19.02
CA VAL A 84 7.18 -3.67 19.60
C VAL A 84 6.69 -2.53 18.72
N GLU A 85 7.57 -1.64 18.25
CA GLU A 85 7.21 -0.55 17.33
C GLU A 85 6.59 -1.07 16.03
N THR A 86 7.10 -2.18 15.49
CA THR A 86 6.60 -2.78 14.25
C THR A 86 5.21 -3.41 14.45
N VAL A 87 4.98 -4.07 15.59
CA VAL A 87 3.66 -4.60 15.98
C VAL A 87 2.66 -3.47 16.22
N GLU A 88 3.06 -2.39 16.89
CA GLU A 88 2.21 -1.20 17.08
C GLU A 88 1.85 -0.57 15.73
N ARG A 89 2.81 -0.45 14.81
CA ARG A 89 2.56 0.02 13.44
C ARG A 89 1.51 -0.82 12.73
N TYR A 90 1.63 -2.15 12.79
CA TYR A 90 0.61 -3.07 12.26
C TYR A 90 -0.75 -2.87 12.94
N SER A 91 -0.79 -2.82 14.26
CA SER A 91 -2.03 -2.64 15.04
C SER A 91 -2.76 -1.34 14.67
N ASN A 92 -2.01 -0.25 14.52
CA ASN A 92 -2.55 1.06 14.13
C ASN A 92 -3.13 1.03 12.71
N LEU A 93 -2.47 0.36 11.76
CA LEU A 93 -3.00 0.18 10.41
C LEU A 93 -4.24 -0.73 10.39
N ARG A 94 -4.25 -1.78 11.22
CA ARG A 94 -5.38 -2.68 11.37
C ARG A 94 -6.61 -1.97 11.95
N ALA A 95 -6.41 -1.01 12.85
CA ALA A 95 -7.47 -0.25 13.51
C ALA A 95 -8.38 0.54 12.55
N TYR A 96 -7.92 0.82 11.32
CA TYR A 96 -8.76 1.42 10.26
C TYR A 96 -9.90 0.50 9.80
N GLY A 97 -9.89 -0.78 10.19
CA GLY A 97 -11.04 -1.68 10.03
C GLY A 97 -11.34 -2.07 8.58
N LEU A 98 -10.37 -1.97 7.68
CA LEU A 98 -10.60 -2.19 6.25
C LEU A 98 -10.72 -3.69 5.91
N GLN A 99 -10.50 -4.64 6.85
CA GLN A 99 -10.38 -6.09 6.57
C GLN A 99 -11.66 -6.70 6.00
N ASN A 100 -12.81 -6.12 6.34
CA ASN A 100 -14.11 -6.62 5.92
C ASN A 100 -14.62 -5.98 4.62
N LEU A 101 -13.82 -5.12 3.98
CA LEU A 101 -14.19 -4.49 2.72
C LEU A 101 -14.07 -5.48 1.55
N ASP A 102 -15.06 -5.48 0.67
CA ASP A 102 -15.06 -6.34 -0.52
C ASP A 102 -14.29 -5.70 -1.67
N PHE A 103 -13.09 -6.23 -1.95
CA PHE A 103 -12.26 -5.82 -3.08
C PHE A 103 -12.45 -6.70 -4.33
N SER A 104 -13.37 -7.67 -4.34
CA SER A 104 -13.57 -8.62 -5.45
C SER A 104 -13.85 -7.94 -6.80
N SER A 105 -14.53 -6.78 -6.77
CA SER A 105 -14.86 -5.99 -7.95
C SER A 105 -13.68 -5.21 -8.56
N ILE A 106 -12.52 -5.24 -7.90
CA ILE A 106 -11.31 -4.50 -8.28
C ILE A 106 -10.25 -5.49 -8.80
N PRO A 107 -9.73 -5.31 -10.03
CA PRO A 107 -8.66 -6.16 -10.52
C PRO A 107 -7.40 -6.07 -9.65
N ALA A 108 -6.93 -7.21 -9.14
CA ALA A 108 -5.79 -7.28 -8.23
C ALA A 108 -4.52 -6.60 -8.78
N ALA A 109 -4.23 -6.76 -10.07
CA ALA A 109 -3.09 -6.10 -10.72
C ALA A 109 -3.19 -4.56 -10.69
N ARG A 110 -4.39 -4.03 -10.87
CA ARG A 110 -4.65 -2.58 -10.80
C ARG A 110 -4.54 -2.08 -9.37
N PHE A 111 -5.10 -2.82 -8.41
CA PHE A 111 -4.98 -2.51 -6.99
C PHE A 111 -3.51 -2.45 -6.55
N LYS A 112 -2.71 -3.47 -6.88
CA LYS A 112 -1.27 -3.51 -6.57
C LYS A 112 -0.50 -2.32 -7.17
N SER A 113 -0.83 -1.93 -8.40
CA SER A 113 -0.25 -0.74 -9.03
C SER A 113 -0.62 0.55 -8.29
N ILE A 114 -1.87 0.68 -7.82
CA ILE A 114 -2.32 1.85 -7.06
C ILE A 114 -1.65 1.89 -5.68
N ALA A 115 -1.59 0.76 -4.98
CA ALA A 115 -0.91 0.64 -3.70
C ALA A 115 0.58 1.04 -3.80
N ARG A 116 1.28 0.57 -4.84
CA ARG A 116 2.66 0.98 -5.11
C ARG A 116 2.78 2.48 -5.35
N GLN A 117 1.86 3.08 -6.11
CA GLN A 117 1.84 4.52 -6.34
C GLN A 117 1.60 5.28 -5.03
N ALA A 118 0.67 4.81 -4.19
CA ALA A 118 0.39 5.39 -2.90
C ALA A 118 1.66 5.39 -2.01
N GLY A 119 2.40 4.29 -2.01
CA GLY A 119 3.69 4.18 -1.33
C GLY A 119 4.84 5.00 -1.94
N ILE A 120 4.62 5.78 -3.02
CA ILE A 120 5.63 6.69 -3.61
C ILE A 120 5.25 8.15 -3.38
N LEU A 121 3.97 8.48 -3.50
CA LEU A 121 3.44 9.84 -3.38
C LEU A 121 3.66 10.44 -1.98
N SER A 122 3.83 11.75 -1.91
CA SER A 122 3.81 12.49 -0.65
C SER A 122 2.38 12.79 -0.21
N GLN A 123 2.18 13.05 1.08
CA GLN A 123 0.87 13.49 1.59
C GLN A 123 0.32 14.66 0.78
N TRP A 124 1.19 15.58 0.34
CA TRP A 124 0.79 16.84 -0.28
C TRP A 124 0.30 16.67 -1.71
N GLN A 125 0.82 15.65 -2.39
CA GLN A 125 0.33 15.24 -3.70
C GLN A 125 -1.04 14.56 -3.59
N ILE A 126 -1.27 13.80 -2.50
CA ILE A 126 -2.51 13.07 -2.26
C ILE A 126 -3.63 14.04 -1.82
N SER A 127 -3.33 15.03 -0.98
CA SER A 127 -4.31 16.00 -0.48
C SER A 127 -4.94 16.85 -1.59
N ARG A 128 -4.19 17.12 -2.66
CA ARG A 128 -4.62 17.88 -3.85
C ARG A 128 -5.46 17.09 -4.86
N MET A 129 -5.65 15.79 -4.66
CA MET A 129 -6.45 14.97 -5.57
C MET A 129 -7.95 15.21 -5.34
N SER A 130 -8.78 14.86 -6.33
CA SER A 130 -10.22 14.79 -6.13
C SER A 130 -10.57 13.80 -5.01
N ASP A 131 -11.67 14.04 -4.30
CA ASP A 131 -12.05 13.25 -3.11
C ASP A 131 -12.09 11.75 -3.39
N GLU A 132 -12.68 11.33 -4.51
CA GLU A 132 -12.75 9.92 -4.91
C GLU A 132 -11.36 9.29 -5.07
N LYS A 133 -10.43 10.03 -5.70
CA LYS A 133 -9.07 9.56 -5.94
C LYS A 133 -8.24 9.57 -4.66
N ARG A 134 -8.40 10.60 -3.83
CA ARG A 134 -7.76 10.74 -2.52
C ARG A 134 -8.14 9.58 -1.62
N ILE A 135 -9.43 9.34 -1.39
CA ILE A 135 -9.92 8.21 -0.59
C ILE A 135 -9.47 6.88 -1.19
N GLY A 136 -9.60 6.70 -2.51
CA GLY A 136 -9.23 5.44 -3.15
C GLY A 136 -7.73 5.10 -3.00
N ILE A 137 -6.85 6.11 -3.07
CA ILE A 137 -5.42 5.94 -2.80
C ILE A 137 -5.16 5.61 -1.33
N LEU A 138 -5.84 6.28 -0.40
CA LEU A 138 -5.67 6.03 1.04
C LEU A 138 -6.15 4.62 1.44
N VAL A 139 -7.27 4.16 0.88
CA VAL A 139 -7.74 2.77 1.07
C VAL A 139 -6.69 1.78 0.56
N ALA A 140 -6.17 1.99 -0.65
CA ALA A 140 -5.15 1.12 -1.22
C ALA A 140 -3.83 1.16 -0.42
N PHE A 141 -3.45 2.33 0.10
CA PHE A 141 -2.30 2.52 0.97
C PHE A 141 -2.45 1.70 2.25
N VAL A 142 -3.48 1.99 3.06
CA VAL A 142 -3.66 1.32 4.36
C VAL A 142 -3.74 -0.19 4.17
N LYS A 143 -4.44 -0.65 3.13
CA LYS A 143 -4.52 -2.09 2.86
C LYS A 143 -3.21 -2.75 2.48
N ALA A 144 -2.42 -2.13 1.63
CA ALA A 144 -1.13 -2.70 1.27
C ALA A 144 -0.13 -2.60 2.43
N PHE A 145 -0.12 -1.48 3.15
CA PHE A 145 0.81 -1.25 4.25
C PHE A 145 0.43 -2.05 5.51
N GLU A 146 -0.83 -2.41 5.72
CA GLU A 146 -1.24 -3.36 6.76
C GLU A 146 -0.55 -4.72 6.57
N ILE A 147 -0.50 -5.21 5.33
CA ILE A 147 0.17 -6.48 5.00
C ILE A 147 1.69 -6.32 5.14
N ILE A 148 2.27 -5.26 4.57
CA ILE A 148 3.71 -5.00 4.68
C ILE A 148 4.15 -4.87 6.13
N ALA A 149 3.39 -4.18 6.98
CA ALA A 149 3.73 -4.02 8.40
C ALA A 149 3.65 -5.34 9.17
N LEU A 150 2.75 -6.25 8.78
CA LEU A 150 2.70 -7.59 9.34
C LEU A 150 3.93 -8.41 8.92
N ASP A 151 4.27 -8.39 7.63
CA ASP A 151 5.46 -9.06 7.09
C ASP A 151 6.73 -8.53 7.78
N ASP A 152 6.88 -7.20 7.89
CA ASP A 152 7.97 -6.54 8.60
C ASP A 152 8.08 -7.03 10.07
N ALA A 153 6.94 -7.21 10.76
CA ALA A 153 6.93 -7.67 12.15
C ALA A 153 7.41 -9.13 12.27
N LEU A 154 7.01 -9.98 11.33
CA LEU A 154 7.46 -11.37 11.26
C LEU A 154 8.96 -11.45 10.97
N ASP A 155 9.46 -10.66 10.02
CA ASP A 155 10.89 -10.61 9.69
C ASP A 155 11.74 -10.17 10.89
N VAL A 156 11.32 -9.12 11.61
CA VAL A 156 12.03 -8.65 12.82
C VAL A 156 12.02 -9.72 13.92
N LEU A 157 10.90 -10.43 14.10
CA LEU A 157 10.78 -11.51 15.08
C LEU A 157 11.75 -12.67 14.77
N ASP A 158 11.78 -13.12 13.51
CA ASP A 158 12.63 -14.22 13.08
C ASP A 158 14.11 -13.91 13.28
N LEU A 159 14.52 -12.67 12.97
CA LEU A 159 15.88 -12.20 13.17
C LEU A 159 16.22 -12.11 14.67
N LEU A 160 15.30 -11.67 15.52
CA LEU A 160 15.49 -11.64 16.97
C LEU A 160 15.65 -13.02 17.58
N ILE A 161 14.80 -13.99 17.18
CA ILE A 161 14.89 -15.37 17.64
C ILE A 161 16.25 -15.95 17.25
N THR A 162 16.70 -15.69 16.02
CA THR A 162 17.99 -16.17 15.51
C THR A 162 19.15 -15.58 16.29
N ASP A 163 19.13 -14.29 16.60
CA ASP A 163 20.17 -13.62 17.40
C ASP A 163 20.23 -14.15 18.83
N ILE A 164 19.08 -14.30 19.50
CA ILE A 164 18.99 -14.83 20.86
C ILE A 164 19.51 -16.27 20.90
N ALA A 165 19.08 -17.12 19.96
CA ALA A 165 19.55 -18.51 19.86
C ALA A 165 21.06 -18.58 19.58
N GLY A 166 21.58 -17.69 18.73
CA GLY A 166 23.01 -17.56 18.47
C GLY A 166 23.80 -17.22 19.73
N LYS A 167 23.37 -16.19 20.47
CA LYS A 167 23.99 -15.78 21.75
C LYS A 167 23.96 -16.89 22.79
N ALA A 168 22.84 -17.60 22.91
CA ALA A 168 22.70 -18.73 23.81
C ALA A 168 23.69 -19.86 23.47
N ARG A 169 23.84 -20.22 22.18
CA ARG A 169 24.83 -21.22 21.73
C ARG A 169 26.25 -20.80 22.07
N CYS A 170 26.63 -19.54 21.81
CA CYS A 170 27.96 -19.02 22.14
C CYS A 170 28.21 -19.05 23.66
N TYR A 171 27.21 -18.70 24.47
CA TYR A 171 27.31 -18.76 25.92
C TYR A 171 27.53 -20.19 26.42
N LEU A 172 26.78 -21.16 25.90
CA LEU A 172 26.95 -22.58 26.23
C LEU A 172 28.32 -23.11 25.80
N ALA A 173 28.78 -22.78 24.59
CA ALA A 173 30.09 -23.19 24.08
C ALA A 173 31.25 -22.60 24.91
N ARG A 174 31.13 -21.35 25.36
CA ARG A 174 32.13 -20.72 26.24
C ARG A 174 32.13 -21.36 27.63
N LYS A 175 30.95 -21.74 28.13
CA LYS A 175 30.81 -22.43 29.42
C LYS A 175 31.37 -23.87 29.38
N SER A 176 31.24 -24.58 28.26
CA SER A 176 31.85 -25.92 28.09
C SER A 176 33.37 -25.88 27.94
N VAL A 177 33.96 -24.80 27.42
CA VAL A 177 35.43 -24.63 27.30
C VAL A 177 36.07 -24.20 28.64
N CYS A 178 35.30 -23.61 29.56
CA CYS A 178 35.77 -23.19 30.89
C CYS A 178 35.31 -24.10 32.04
N ALA A 179 34.74 -25.28 31.74
CA ALA A 179 34.44 -26.28 32.76
C ALA A 179 35.72 -27.09 33.10
N PRO A 180 36.05 -27.30 34.39
CA PRO A 180 37.24 -28.05 34.82
C PRO A 180 37.17 -29.54 34.50
#